data_AF-A0A7X1TWR7-F1
#
_entry.id   AF-A0A7X1TWR7-F1
#
_cell.length_a   1.000
_cell.length_b   1.000
_cell.length_c   1.000
_cell.angle_alpha   90.00
_cell.angle_beta   90.00
_cell.angle_gamma   90.00
#
_symmetry.space_group_name_H-M   'P 1'
#
loop_
_entity.id
_entity.type
_entity.pdbx_description
1 polymer ?
#
loop_
_entity_poly.entity_id
_entity_poly.type
_entity_poly.pdbx_seq_one_letter_code
_entity_poly.pdbx_strand_id
1 'polypeptide(L)'
;MPNLQELGKLLIGENVAEMLRCDLTLEQSARPMYQEAIAHCESVQDYISRELLEAILESEEDHIDWLETQLGLIDTVGLQNYIQSQMS
;
A
#
# COMPACT_ATOMS: atom_id res chain seq x y z
N MET A 1 -1.14 22.10 12.19
CA MET A 1 -1.92 20.93 11.72
C MET A 1 -1.58 20.74 10.25
N PRO A 2 -1.37 19.50 9.77
CA PRO A 2 -1.07 19.26 8.36
C PRO A 2 -2.26 19.72 7.49
N ASN A 3 -1.96 20.39 6.37
CA ASN A 3 -2.95 20.87 5.43
C ASN A 3 -3.41 19.69 4.56
N LEU A 4 -4.66 19.26 4.72
CA LEU A 4 -5.26 18.16 3.98
C LEU A 4 -5.32 18.41 2.45
N GLN A 5 -5.16 19.66 2.01
CA GLN A 5 -5.10 19.99 0.58
C GLN A 5 -3.74 19.64 -0.07
N GLU A 6 -2.67 19.48 0.72
CA GLU A 6 -1.33 19.15 0.20
C GLU A 6 -1.04 17.64 0.17
N LEU A 7 -1.90 16.81 0.78
CA LEU A 7 -1.66 15.36 0.91
C LEU A 7 -2.04 14.54 -0.33
N GLY A 8 -2.43 15.19 -1.43
CA GLY A 8 -3.00 14.52 -2.60
C GLY A 8 -4.42 14.02 -2.37
N LYS A 9 -4.91 13.16 -3.27
CA LYS A 9 -6.26 12.62 -3.20
C LYS A 9 -6.31 11.50 -2.17
N LEU A 10 -7.08 11.71 -1.10
CA LEU A 10 -7.38 10.66 -0.12
C LEU A 10 -8.38 9.65 -0.71
N LEU A 11 -8.06 8.37 -0.58
CA LEU A 11 -8.96 7.26 -0.94
C LEU A 11 -9.58 6.71 0.34
N ILE A 12 -10.84 7.05 0.59
CA ILE A 12 -11.56 6.64 1.81
C ILE A 12 -12.70 5.71 1.41
N GLY A 13 -12.59 4.44 1.77
CA GLY A 13 -13.65 3.45 1.55
C GLY A 13 -14.77 3.55 2.60
N GLU A 14 -16.01 3.22 2.20
CA GLU A 14 -17.18 3.28 3.09
C GLU A 14 -17.51 1.91 3.73
N ASN A 15 -16.83 0.86 3.29
CA ASN A 15 -16.91 -0.49 3.84
C ASN A 15 -15.56 -1.19 3.77
N VAL A 16 -15.43 -2.34 4.45
CA VAL A 16 -14.17 -3.09 4.56
C VAL A 16 -13.56 -3.43 3.19
N ALA A 17 -14.37 -3.87 2.22
CA ALA A 17 -13.86 -4.23 0.90
C ALA A 17 -13.37 -3.00 0.13
N GLU A 18 -14.07 -1.86 0.25
CA GLU A 18 -13.62 -0.60 -0.34
C GLU A 18 -12.35 -0.08 0.30
N MET A 19 -12.23 -0.14 1.63
CA MET A 19 -11.02 0.26 2.35
C MET A 19 -9.80 -0.52 1.85
N LEU A 20 -9.89 -1.86 1.80
CA LEU A 20 -8.80 -2.70 1.29
C LEU A 20 -8.44 -2.40 -0.17
N ARG A 21 -9.42 -2.07 -1.02
CA ARG A 21 -9.18 -1.68 -2.43
C ARG A 21 -8.55 -0.29 -2.55
N CYS A 22 -8.96 0.64 -1.69
CA CYS A 22 -8.36 1.97 -1.60
C CYS A 22 -6.89 1.86 -1.21
N ASP A 23 -6.58 1.06 -0.19
CA ASP A 23 -5.21 0.81 0.26
C ASP A 23 -4.39 0.14 -0.86
N LEU A 24 -4.93 -0.89 -1.51
CA LEU A 24 -4.23 -1.55 -2.64
C LEU A 24 -3.94 -0.58 -3.79
N THR A 25 -4.89 0.31 -4.09
CA THR A 25 -4.69 1.34 -5.13
C THR A 25 -3.60 2.31 -4.73
N LEU A 26 -3.55 2.70 -3.45
CA LEU A 26 -2.51 3.58 -2.93
C LEU A 26 -1.14 2.93 -3.05
N GLU A 27 -0.98 1.69 -2.59
CA GLU A 27 0.33 1.00 -2.64
C GLU A 27 0.82 0.76 -4.07
N GLN A 28 -0.08 0.32 -4.96
CA GLN A 28 0.27 0.16 -6.37
C GLN A 28 0.68 1.48 -7.03
N SER A 29 0.13 2.61 -6.58
CA SER A 29 0.51 3.95 -7.06
C SER A 29 1.82 4.46 -6.47
N ALA A 30 2.19 4.02 -5.27
CA ALA A 30 3.43 4.38 -4.59
C ALA A 30 4.63 3.59 -5.12
N ARG A 31 4.44 2.33 -5.53
CA ARG A 31 5.49 1.46 -6.08
C ARG A 31 6.39 2.13 -7.15
N PRO A 32 5.86 2.75 -8.24
CA PRO A 32 6.70 3.40 -9.23
C PRO A 32 7.47 4.61 -8.66
N MET A 33 6.89 5.34 -7.70
CA MET A 33 7.57 6.46 -7.04
C MET A 33 8.82 6.00 -6.30
N TYR A 34 8.74 4.88 -5.56
CA TYR A 34 9.91 4.30 -4.89
C TYR A 34 10.95 3.80 -5.88
N GLN A 35 10.55 3.11 -6.96
CA GLN A 35 11.47 2.65 -8.00
C GLN A 35 12.23 3.81 -8.67
N GLU A 36 11.54 4.90 -8.98
CA GLU A 36 12.16 6.11 -9.53
C GLU A 36 13.10 6.79 -8.53
N ALA A 37 12.71 6.87 -7.26
CA ALA A 37 13.54 7.46 -6.20
C ALA A 37 14.81 6.63 -5.94
N ILE A 38 14.71 5.31 -5.89
CA ILE A 38 15.85 4.38 -5.78
C ILE A 38 16.81 4.58 -6.95
N ALA A 39 16.29 4.63 -8.18
CA ALA A 39 17.10 4.86 -9.38
C ALA A 39 17.80 6.24 -9.34
N HIS A 40 17.13 7.27 -8.82
CA HIS A 40 17.72 8.58 -8.64
C HIS A 40 18.85 8.56 -7.60
N CYS A 41 18.62 7.97 -6.42
CA CYS A 41 19.63 7.82 -5.37
C CYS A 41 20.88 7.12 -5.90
N GLU A 42 20.71 6.05 -6.68
CA GLU A 42 21.83 5.37 -7.35
C GLU A 42 22.58 6.29 -8.32
N SER A 43 21.87 7.08 -9.13
CA SER A 43 22.49 7.99 -10.11
C SER A 43 23.39 9.07 -9.48
N VAL A 44 23.12 9.44 -8.22
CA VAL A 44 23.88 10.45 -7.46
C VAL A 44 24.76 9.83 -6.37
N GLN A 45 24.89 8.50 -6.34
CA GLN A 45 25.69 7.75 -5.35
C GLN A 45 25.24 7.95 -3.89
N ASP A 46 23.96 8.21 -3.67
CA ASP A 46 23.35 8.27 -2.33
C ASP A 46 22.86 6.88 -1.90
N TYR A 47 23.80 6.04 -1.46
CA TYR A 47 23.52 4.65 -1.14
C TYR A 47 22.71 4.45 0.14
N ILE A 48 22.78 5.38 1.10
CA ILE A 48 22.07 5.24 2.37
C ILE A 48 20.58 5.55 2.19
N SER A 49 20.25 6.61 1.42
CA SER A 49 18.86 6.85 1.05
C SER A 49 18.32 5.74 0.16
N ARG A 50 19.13 5.21 -0.76
CA ARG A 50 18.76 4.07 -1.60
C ARG A 50 18.36 2.85 -0.77
N GLU A 51 19.20 2.43 0.17
CA GLU A 51 18.95 1.26 1.03
C GLU A 51 17.68 1.43 1.87
N LEU A 52 17.45 2.64 2.41
CA LEU A 52 16.22 2.96 3.12
C LEU A 52 14.99 2.82 2.21
N LEU A 53 15.04 3.37 0.99
CA LEU A 53 13.92 3.31 0.05
C LEU A 53 13.67 1.88 -0.45
N GLU A 54 14.72 1.07 -0.63
CA GLU A 54 14.59 -0.36 -0.97
C GLU A 54 13.88 -1.13 0.15
N ALA A 55 14.24 -0.91 1.41
CA ALA A 55 13.58 -1.54 2.54
C ALA A 55 12.10 -1.12 2.69
N ILE A 56 11.78 0.14 2.38
CA ILE A 56 10.39 0.60 2.33
C ILE A 56 9.65 -0.09 1.18
N LEU A 57 10.23 -0.14 -0.01
CA LEU A 57 9.62 -0.79 -1.17
C LEU A 57 9.33 -2.27 -0.92
N GLU A 58 10.24 -3.00 -0.27
CA GLU A 58 10.01 -4.39 0.15
C GLU A 58 8.79 -4.49 1.07
N SER A 59 8.68 -3.62 2.07
CA SER A 59 7.52 -3.57 2.96
C SER A 59 6.21 -3.25 2.23
N GLU A 60 6.24 -2.38 1.20
CA GLU A 60 5.04 -2.10 0.41
C GLU A 60 4.65 -3.27 -0.51
N GLU A 61 5.63 -4.03 -1.02
CA GLU A 61 5.34 -5.25 -1.79
C GLU A 61 4.71 -6.35 -0.92
N ASP A 62 5.18 -6.52 0.32
CA ASP A 62 4.54 -7.39 1.31
C ASP A 62 3.12 -6.91 1.65
N HIS A 63 2.90 -5.60 1.73
CA HIS A 63 1.59 -5.04 2.00
C HIS A 63 0.62 -5.27 0.83
N ILE A 64 1.09 -5.11 -0.42
CA ILE A 64 0.32 -5.43 -1.63
C ILE A 64 -0.10 -6.91 -1.63
N ASP A 65 0.83 -7.83 -1.35
CA ASP A 65 0.53 -9.27 -1.30
C ASP A 65 -0.52 -9.60 -0.23
N TRP A 66 -0.40 -8.98 0.95
CA TRP A 66 -1.38 -9.13 2.02
C TRP A 66 -2.77 -8.64 1.59
N LEU A 67 -2.86 -7.45 0.97
CA LEU A 67 -4.11 -6.84 0.51
C LEU A 67 -4.79 -7.68 -0.59
N GLU A 68 -4.01 -8.16 -1.56
CA GLU A 68 -4.50 -9.05 -2.62
C GLU A 68 -5.02 -10.37 -2.04
N THR A 69 -4.31 -10.93 -1.05
CA THR A 69 -4.75 -12.12 -0.32
C THR A 69 -6.06 -11.86 0.42
N GLN A 70 -6.22 -10.72 1.10
CA GLN A 70 -7.46 -10.40 1.84
C GLN A 70 -8.65 -10.25 0.89
N LEU A 71 -8.45 -9.57 -0.24
CA LEU A 71 -9.49 -9.40 -1.26
C LEU A 71 -9.86 -10.76 -1.88
N GLY A 72 -8.87 -11.62 -2.17
CA GLY A 72 -9.12 -12.98 -2.64
C GLY A 72 -9.86 -13.85 -1.62
N LEU A 73 -9.58 -13.69 -0.33
CA LEU A 73 -10.32 -14.34 0.75
C LEU A 73 -11.78 -13.86 0.78
N ILE A 74 -12.03 -12.55 0.69
CA ILE A 74 -13.38 -11.99 0.60
C ILE A 74 -14.15 -12.60 -0.57
N ASP A 75 -13.53 -12.73 -1.74
CA ASP A 75 -14.14 -13.35 -2.92
C ASP A 75 -14.43 -14.85 -2.72
N THR A 76 -13.58 -15.55 -1.96
CA THR A 76 -13.70 -17.00 -1.72
C THR A 76 -14.74 -17.34 -0.66
N VAL A 77 -14.75 -16.61 0.47
CA VAL A 77 -15.58 -16.96 1.65
C VAL A 77 -16.78 -16.05 1.84
N GLY A 78 -16.84 -14.94 1.10
CA GLY A 78 -17.85 -13.89 1.24
C GLY A 78 -17.50 -12.89 2.35
N LEU A 79 -17.95 -11.64 2.16
CA LEU A 79 -17.59 -10.50 3.03
C LEU A 79 -17.99 -10.72 4.50
N GLN A 80 -19.16 -11.29 4.78
CA GLN A 80 -19.63 -11.49 6.16
C GLN A 80 -18.75 -12.50 6.91
N ASN A 81 -18.36 -13.61 6.27
CA ASN A 81 -17.49 -14.62 6.88
C ASN A 81 -16.07 -14.09 7.07
N TYR A 82 -15.57 -13.31 6.10
CA TYR A 82 -14.30 -12.63 6.23
C TYR A 82 -14.31 -11.69 7.44
N ILE A 83 -15.29 -10.79 7.55
CA ILE A 83 -15.39 -9.86 8.69
C ILE A 83 -15.51 -10.62 10.02
N GLN A 84 -16.28 -11.71 10.07
CA GLN A 84 -16.37 -12.55 11.28
C GLN A 84 -15.01 -13.11 11.70
N SER A 85 -14.17 -13.52 10.75
CA SER A 85 -12.83 -14.07 11.04
C SER A 85 -11.84 -13.02 11.59
N GLN A 86 -12.10 -11.73 11.39
CA GLN A 86 -11.24 -10.63 11.86
C GLN A 86 -11.62 -10.09 13.25
N MET A 87 -12.63 -10.67 13.90
CA MET A 87 -13.12 -10.21 15.21
C MET A 87 -12.29 -10.69 16.41
N SER A 88 -11.40 -11.66 16.22
CA SER A 88 -10.66 -12.36 17.28
C SER A 88 -9.19 -12.00 17.32
#